data_AF-A0A4Y2DKZ4-F1
#
_entry.id   AF-A0A4Y2DKZ4-F1
#
_cell.length_a   1.000
_cell.length_b   1.000
_cell.length_c   1.000
_cell.angle_alpha   90.00
_cell.angle_beta   90.00
_cell.angle_gamma   90.00
#
_symmetry.space_group_name_H-M   'P 1'
#
loop_
_entity.id
_entity.type
_entity.pdbx_description
1 polymer ?
#
loop_
_entity_poly.entity_id
_entity_poly.type
_entity_poly.pdbx_seq_one_letter_code
_entity_poly.pdbx_strand_id
1 'polypeptide(L)'
;MKAFIIFLFVAAVAAFEISDNCPANKSLGQFGDCPESCLSLIRPPDVCTLRLNYGCMCNEGYVLLRDQEFSSDCIKPEDCPANPV
;
A
#
# COMPACT_ATOMS: atom_id res chain seq x y z
N MET A 1 10.27 -33.97 -24.57
CA MET A 1 9.40 -34.10 -23.36
C MET A 1 9.84 -33.18 -22.22
N LYS A 2 11.11 -33.16 -21.79
CA LYS A 2 11.61 -32.25 -20.74
C LYS A 2 11.53 -30.75 -21.10
N ALA A 3 11.78 -30.39 -22.36
CA ALA A 3 11.73 -29.00 -22.83
C ALA A 3 10.32 -28.39 -22.80
N PHE A 4 9.27 -29.18 -23.00
CA PHE A 4 7.88 -28.71 -22.93
C PHE A 4 7.45 -28.38 -21.50
N ILE A 5 7.94 -29.16 -20.52
CA ILE A 5 7.70 -28.88 -19.10
C ILE A 5 8.40 -27.58 -18.69
N ILE A 6 9.64 -27.38 -19.14
CA ILE A 6 10.39 -26.14 -18.90
C ILE A 6 9.68 -24.92 -19.51
N PHE A 7 9.12 -25.04 -20.72
CA PHE A 7 8.35 -23.98 -21.36
C PHE A 7 7.07 -23.61 -20.60
N LEU A 8 6.37 -24.61 -20.03
CA LEU A 8 5.18 -24.38 -19.21
C LEU A 8 5.51 -23.67 -17.89
N PHE A 9 6.65 -24.01 -17.26
CA PHE A 9 7.09 -23.33 -16.05
C PHE A 9 7.42 -21.86 -16.31
N VAL A 10 8.10 -21.53 -17.41
CA VAL A 10 8.43 -20.13 -17.77
C VAL A 10 7.18 -19.31 -18.05
N ALA A 11 6.16 -19.87 -18.71
CA ALA A 11 4.88 -19.19 -18.92
C ALA A 11 4.13 -18.93 -17.60
N ALA A 12 4.22 -19.82 -16.62
CA ALA A 12 3.61 -19.61 -15.31
C ALA A 12 4.32 -18.50 -14.48
N VAL A 13 5.63 -18.31 -14.64
CA VAL A 13 6.35 -17.21 -13.96
C VAL A 13 6.12 -15.85 -14.64
N ALA A 14 5.84 -15.84 -15.94
CA ALA A 14 5.58 -14.61 -16.70
C ALA A 14 4.24 -13.92 -16.37
N ALA A 15 3.35 -14.59 -15.63
CA ALA A 15 2.09 -14.01 -15.13
C ALA A 15 2.23 -13.33 -13.76
N PHE A 16 3.46 -13.13 -13.26
CA PHE A 16 3.68 -12.24 -12.13
C PHE A 16 3.61 -10.79 -12.66
N GLU A 17 2.41 -10.24 -12.63
CA GLU A 17 2.12 -8.83 -12.91
C GLU A 17 2.97 -7.96 -11.95
N ILE A 18 4.18 -7.58 -12.35
CA ILE A 18 4.87 -6.45 -11.74
C ILE A 18 4.13 -5.22 -12.28
N SER A 19 3.01 -4.89 -11.65
CA SER A 19 2.28 -3.68 -11.98
C SER A 19 3.04 -2.49 -11.44
N ASP A 20 3.66 -1.71 -12.33
CA ASP A 20 4.08 -0.32 -12.07
C ASP A 20 2.87 0.59 -11.72
N ASN A 21 1.64 0.06 -11.78
CA ASN A 21 0.44 0.77 -11.36
C ASN A 21 0.18 0.51 -9.88
N CYS A 22 0.36 1.54 -9.06
CA CYS A 22 -0.18 1.55 -7.72
C CYS A 22 -1.71 1.35 -7.74
N PRO A 23 -2.29 0.78 -6.67
CA PRO A 23 -3.75 0.70 -6.52
C PRO A 23 -4.43 2.07 -6.60
N ALA A 24 -5.76 2.06 -6.70
CA ALA A 24 -6.54 3.29 -6.70
C ALA A 24 -6.18 4.22 -5.52
N ASN A 25 -6.13 5.52 -5.79
CA ASN A 25 -5.77 6.57 -4.82
C ASN A 25 -4.35 6.44 -4.23
N LYS A 26 -3.46 5.69 -4.89
CA LYS A 26 -2.04 5.62 -4.54
C LYS A 26 -1.16 6.05 -5.70
N SER A 27 0.03 6.54 -5.38
CA SER A 27 1.09 6.89 -6.34
C SER A 27 2.45 6.43 -5.82
N LEU A 28 3.38 6.19 -6.75
CA LEU A 28 4.72 5.78 -6.38
C LEU A 28 5.47 6.99 -5.80
N GLY A 29 6.05 6.83 -4.61
CA GLY A 29 6.78 7.91 -3.95
C GLY A 29 7.47 7.49 -2.65
N GLN A 30 8.04 8.49 -1.97
CA GLN A 30 8.66 8.34 -0.66
C GLN A 30 7.65 8.69 0.44
N PHE A 31 7.61 7.89 1.51
CA PHE A 31 6.71 8.10 2.65
C PHE A 31 7.40 7.74 3.97
N GLY A 32 6.94 8.32 5.08
CA GLY A 32 7.47 8.02 6.42
C GLY A 32 6.94 6.69 6.98
N ASP A 33 7.55 6.22 8.07
CA ASP A 33 7.12 5.00 8.79
C ASP A 33 5.75 5.15 9.50
N CYS A 34 5.25 6.38 9.63
CA CYS A 34 3.92 6.71 10.16
C CYS A 34 3.09 7.45 9.10
N PRO A 35 2.45 6.73 8.16
CA PRO A 35 1.52 7.32 7.22
C PRO A 35 0.27 7.84 7.93
N GLU A 36 -0.43 8.80 7.32
CA GLU A 36 -1.76 9.17 7.79
C GLU A 36 -2.75 8.02 7.54
N SER A 37 -3.54 7.70 8.56
CA SER A 37 -4.55 6.65 8.57
C SER A 37 -5.82 7.14 9.26
N CYS A 38 -6.93 6.43 9.08
CA CYS A 38 -8.16 6.73 9.82
C CYS A 38 -7.96 6.73 11.34
N LEU A 39 -7.08 5.87 11.86
CA LEU A 39 -6.74 5.86 13.29
C LEU A 39 -5.89 7.08 13.67
N SER A 40 -4.90 7.43 12.85
CA SER A 40 -3.96 8.53 13.15
C SER A 40 -4.65 9.89 13.21
N LEU A 41 -5.75 10.08 12.48
CA LEU A 41 -6.58 11.29 12.51
C LEU A 41 -7.22 11.54 13.89
N ILE A 42 -7.49 10.49 14.65
CA ILE A 42 -8.13 10.56 15.98
C ILE A 42 -7.09 10.38 17.09
N ARG A 43 -6.11 9.53 16.85
CA ARG A 43 -5.04 9.19 17.78
C ARG A 43 -3.71 9.20 17.02
N PRO A 44 -2.99 10.33 17.00
CA PRO A 44 -1.68 10.37 16.36
C PRO A 44 -0.75 9.33 17.00
N PRO A 45 0.16 8.72 16.20
CA PRO A 45 1.08 7.71 16.70
C PRO A 45 1.99 8.29 17.80
N ASP A 46 2.18 7.52 18.88
CA ASP A 46 3.02 7.94 20.01
C ASP A 46 4.50 8.05 19.63
N VAL A 47 4.93 7.23 18.68
CA VAL A 47 6.33 7.15 18.23
C VAL A 47 6.38 6.87 16.74
N CYS A 48 7.09 7.73 16.03
CA CYS A 48 7.44 7.55 14.63
C CYS A 48 8.94 7.48 14.49
N THR A 49 9.42 6.50 13.74
CA THR A 49 10.81 6.48 13.35
C THR A 49 11.01 7.49 12.22
N LEU A 50 12.20 8.10 12.12
CA LEU A 50 12.57 8.97 10.99
C LEU A 50 12.93 8.15 9.73
N ARG A 51 12.42 6.91 9.62
CA ARG A 51 12.64 6.05 8.47
C ARG A 51 11.81 6.57 7.30
N LEU A 52 12.48 6.71 6.17
CA LEU A 52 11.85 6.92 4.87
C LEU A 52 11.75 5.58 4.14
N ASN A 53 10.55 5.29 3.65
CA ASN A 53 10.22 4.14 2.82
C ASN A 53 9.95 4.62 1.38
N TYR A 54 9.96 3.69 0.42
CA TYR A 54 9.65 3.94 -0.99
C TYR A 54 8.66 2.89 -1.51
N GLY A 55 7.63 3.34 -2.22
CA GLY A 55 6.58 2.46 -2.74
C GLY A 55 5.28 3.21 -3.02
N CYS A 56 4.15 2.51 -3.02
CA CYS A 56 2.84 3.12 -3.24
C CYS A 56 2.33 3.81 -1.98
N MET A 57 2.36 5.13 -1.97
CA MET A 57 1.78 5.96 -0.90
C MET A 57 0.38 6.44 -1.29
N CYS A 58 -0.45 6.78 -0.29
CA CYS A 58 -1.73 7.43 -0.58
C CYS A 58 -1.49 8.77 -1.27
N ASN A 59 -2.35 9.09 -2.24
CA ASN A 59 -2.37 10.40 -2.88
C ASN A 59 -2.73 11.48 -1.86
N GLU A 60 -2.36 12.72 -2.15
CA GLU A 60 -2.71 13.87 -1.31
C GLU A 60 -4.22 13.94 -1.05
N GLY A 61 -4.60 14.14 0.22
CA GLY A 61 -6.00 14.16 0.67
C GLY A 61 -6.62 12.77 0.92
N TYR A 62 -5.85 11.69 0.80
CA TYR A 62 -6.28 10.33 1.15
C TYR A 62 -5.45 9.78 2.30
N VAL A 63 -6.08 8.95 3.13
CA VAL A 63 -5.48 8.29 4.30
C VAL A 63 -5.66 6.78 4.21
N LEU A 64 -4.78 6.02 4.86
CA LEU A 64 -4.92 4.58 4.97
C LEU A 64 -6.17 4.21 5.76
N LEU A 65 -6.95 3.26 5.26
CA LEU A 65 -8.11 2.73 5.99
C LEU A 65 -7.68 2.04 7.30
N ARG A 66 -6.55 1.32 7.28
CA ARG A 66 -6.02 0.56 8.42
C ARG A 66 -4.66 1.10 8.83
N ASP A 67 -4.45 1.27 10.13
CA ASP A 67 -3.21 1.89 10.62
C ASP A 67 -1.97 1.06 10.30
N GLN A 68 -0.91 1.72 9.84
CA GLN A 68 0.39 1.12 9.47
C GLN A 68 0.33 -0.06 8.47
N GLU A 69 -0.81 -0.27 7.82
CA GLU A 69 -1.00 -1.29 6.79
C GLU A 69 -0.97 -0.62 5.41
N PHE A 70 0.23 -0.44 4.85
CA PHE A 70 0.43 0.27 3.57
C PHE A 70 -0.26 -0.39 2.36
N SER A 71 -0.61 -1.68 2.47
CA SER A 71 -1.44 -2.39 1.49
C SER A 71 -2.94 -2.07 1.59
N SER A 72 -3.38 -1.45 2.68
CA SER A 72 -4.79 -1.08 2.86
C SER A 72 -5.21 0.01 1.87
N ASP A 73 -6.51 0.07 1.60
CA ASP A 73 -7.10 1.06 0.70
C ASP A 73 -6.85 2.49 1.20
N CYS A 74 -6.65 3.41 0.26
CA CYS A 74 -6.57 4.84 0.55
C CYS A 74 -7.95 5.47 0.31
N ILE A 75 -8.55 5.96 1.38
CA ILE A 75 -9.89 6.57 1.37
C ILE A 75 -9.81 8.03 1.80
N LYS A 76 -10.88 8.80 1.57
CA LYS A 76 -10.93 10.17 2.07
C LYS A 76 -11.18 10.16 3.59
N PRO A 77 -10.67 11.16 4.33
CA PRO A 77 -10.90 11.27 5.78
C PRO A 77 -12.38 11.22 6.18
N GLU A 78 -13.27 11.83 5.38
CA GLU A 78 -14.71 11.83 5.62
C GLU A 78 -15.38 10.45 5.49
N ASP A 79 -14.74 9.49 4.83
CA ASP A 79 -15.23 8.13 4.62
C ASP A 79 -14.71 7.15 5.70
N CYS A 80 -13.92 7.63 6.66
CA CYS A 80 -13.38 6.79 7.72
C CYS A 80 -14.50 6.19 8.60
N PRO A 81 -14.33 4.93 9.05
CA PRO A 81 -15.29 4.33 9.96
C PRO A 81 -15.31 5.06 11.31
N ALA A 82 -16.46 5.07 11.98
CA ALA A 82 -16.61 5.73 13.28
C ALA A 82 -15.69 5.15 14.38
N ASN A 83 -15.24 3.91 14.22
CA ASN A 83 -14.29 3.26 15.12
C ASN A 83 -13.17 2.58 14.31
N PRO A 84 -12.15 3.34 13.89
CA PRO A 84 -11.04 2.82 13.11
C PRO A 84 -10.09 1.98 13.97
N VAL A 85 -9.40 1.02 13.33
CA VAL A 85 -8.49 0.05 13.95
C VAL A 85 -7.15 0.07 13.25
#